data_AF-A0AAP2S5B3-F1
#
_entry.id   AF-A0AAP2S5B3-F1
#
_cell.length_a   1.000
_cell.length_b   1.000
_cell.length_c   1.000
_cell.angle_alpha   90.00
_cell.angle_beta   90.00
_cell.angle_gamma   90.00
#
_symmetry.space_group_name_H-M   'P 1'
#
loop_
_entity.id
_entity.type
_entity.pdbx_description
1 polymer ?
#
loop_
_entity_poly.entity_id
_entity_poly.type
_entity_poly.pdbx_seq_one_letter_code
_entity_poly.pdbx_strand_id
1 'polypeptide(L)' 'LTASLGLASTQAEDLDLHGLMNTADKALYRAKALGRNQVAVAQ' A
#
# COMPACT_ATOMS: atom_id res chain seq x y z
N LEU A 1 -15.07 -3.69 14.22
CA LEU A 1 -13.90 -2.82 13.98
C LEU A 1 -13.39 -3.09 12.56
N THR A 2 -13.06 -2.06 11.78
CA THR A 2 -12.59 -2.20 10.38
C THR A 2 -11.26 -1.48 10.18
N ALA A 3 -10.48 -1.90 9.17
CA ALA A 3 -9.19 -1.31 8.83
C ALA A 3 -9.11 -0.98 7.34
N SER A 4 -8.24 -0.03 6.98
CA SER A 4 -7.86 0.22 5.58
C SER A 4 -6.46 -0.34 5.36
N LEU A 5 -6.18 -0.89 4.19
CA LEU A 5 -4.92 -1.56 3.88
C LEU A 5 -4.33 -1.04 2.57
N GLY A 6 -3.02 -0.86 2.56
CA GLY A 6 -2.23 -0.59 1.36
C GLY A 6 -1.31 -1.76 1.07
N LEU A 7 -1.25 -2.19 -0.19
CA LEU A 7 -0.42 -3.32 -0.63
C LEU A 7 0.56 -2.87 -1.70
N ALA A 8 1.79 -3.35 -1.62
CA ALA A 8 2.79 -3.22 -2.67
C ALA A 8 3.56 -4.54 -2.80
N SER A 9 4.13 -4.78 -3.98
CA SER A 9 4.94 -5.97 -4.28
C SER A 9 6.20 -5.52 -5.03
N THR A 10 7.31 -6.20 -4.79
CA THR A 10 8.55 -6.07 -5.56
C THR A 10 9.06 -7.46 -5.94
N GLN A 11 9.85 -7.52 -7.00
CA GLN A 11 10.56 -8.74 -7.39
C GLN A 11 11.94 -8.79 -6.69
N ALA A 12 12.46 -10.00 -6.48
CA ALA A 12 13.63 -10.25 -5.65
C ALA A 12 14.92 -9.54 -6.12
N GLU A 13 14.96 -9.13 -7.37
CA GLU A 13 16.14 -8.52 -8.02
C GLU A 13 16.30 -7.04 -7.65
N ASP A 14 15.20 -6.34 -7.34
CA ASP A 14 15.15 -4.91 -7.01
C ASP A 14 14.54 -4.69 -5.61
N LEU A 15 15.16 -5.30 -4.59
CA LEU A 15 14.67 -5.23 -3.22
C LEU A 15 14.99 -3.88 -2.55
N ASP A 16 14.36 -2.80 -3.02
CA ASP A 16 14.28 -1.54 -2.27
C ASP A 16 13.12 -1.59 -1.27
N LEU A 17 13.40 -2.08 -0.06
CA LEU A 17 12.42 -2.16 1.02
C LEU A 17 11.82 -0.80 1.39
N HIS A 18 12.61 0.27 1.34
CA HIS A 18 12.13 1.62 1.68
C HIS A 18 11.17 2.13 0.62
N GLY A 19 11.49 1.96 -0.66
CA GLY A 19 10.58 2.25 -1.78
C GLY A 19 9.30 1.42 -1.71
N LEU A 20 9.41 0.12 -1.41
CA LEU A 20 8.26 -0.78 -1.28
C LEU A 20 7.32 -0.33 -0.15
N MET A 21 7.86 -0.02 1.02
CA MET A 21 7.09 0.49 2.16
C MET A 21 6.40 1.82 1.84
N ASN A 22 7.12 2.76 1.20
CA ASN A 22 6.56 4.05 0.83
C ASN A 22 5.39 3.89 -0.16
N THR A 23 5.51 2.94 -1.09
CA THR A 23 4.46 2.68 -2.08
C THR A 23 3.23 2.02 -1.44
N ALA A 24 3.43 1.10 -0.49
CA ALA A 24 2.35 0.54 0.30
C ALA A 24 1.64 1.61 1.16
N ASP A 25 2.38 2.54 1.76
CA ASP A 25 1.80 3.63 2.57
C ASP A 25 0.96 4.59 1.72
N LYS A 26 1.43 4.93 0.51
CA LYS A 26 0.64 5.72 -0.45
C LYS A 26 -0.67 5.01 -0.82
N ALA A 27 -0.62 3.70 -1.06
CA ALA A 27 -1.82 2.91 -1.32
C ALA A 27 -2.76 2.91 -0.10
N LEU A 28 -2.24 2.75 1.12
CA LEU A 28 -3.02 2.84 2.36
C LEU A 28 -3.70 4.22 2.49
N TYR A 29 -2.99 5.29 2.17
CA TYR A 29 -3.54 6.65 2.21
C TYR A 29 -4.70 6.81 1.21
N ARG A 30 -4.57 6.24 0.00
CA ARG A 30 -5.65 6.18 -0.98
C ARG A 30 -6.86 5.41 -0.46
N ALA A 31 -6.65 4.25 0.17
CA ALA A 31 -7.74 3.48 0.78
C ALA A 31 -8.50 4.27 1.86
N LYS A 32 -7.78 5.07 2.67
CA LYS A 32 -8.40 5.96 3.65
C LYS A 32 -9.20 7.10 3.00
N ALA A 33 -8.68 7.69 1.92
CA ALA A 33 -9.31 8.80 1.22
C ALA A 33 -10.57 8.39 0.44
N LEU A 34 -10.63 7.14 -0.04
CA LEU A 34 -11.76 6.60 -0.81
C LEU A 34 -12.95 6.11 0.04
N GLY A 35 -12.90 6.26 1.37
CA GLY A 35 -14.00 5.86 2.26
C GLY A 35 -13.62 4.85 3.34
N ARG A 36 -12.34 4.46 3.43
CA ARG A 36 -11.80 3.50 4.41
C ARG A 36 -12.38 2.09 4.21
N ASN A 37 -12.12 1.17 5.15
CA ASN A 37 -12.58 -0.22 5.13
C ASN A 37 -12.37 -0.94 3.78
N GLN A 38 -11.22 -0.69 3.15
CA GLN A 38 -10.90 -1.23 1.84
C GLN A 38 -9.40 -1.44 1.67
N VAL A 39 -9.07 -2.17 0.61
CA VAL A 39 -7.70 -2.44 0.19
C VAL A 39 -7.42 -1.60 -1.07
N ALA A 40 -6.26 -0.96 -1.10
CA ALA A 40 -5.73 -0.35 -2.31
C ALA A 40 -4.35 -0.93 -2.62
N VAL A 41 -4.08 -1.15 -3.90
CA VAL A 41 -2.83 -1.70 -4.39
C VAL A 41 -2.02 -0.57 -5.03
N ALA A 42 -0.73 -0.55 -4.71
CA ALA A 42 0.27 0.27 -5.39
C ALA A 42 0.29 -0.02 -6.90
N GLN A 43 0.37 1.02 -7.72
CA GLN A 43 0.60 0.89 -9.16
C GLN A 43 2.08 0.74 -9.47
#